data_AF-A0A524EK26-F1
#
_entry.id   AF-A0A524EK26-F1
#
_cell.length_a   1.000
_cell.length_b   1.000
_cell.length_c   1.000
_cell.angle_alpha   90.00
_cell.angle_beta   90.00
_cell.angle_gamma   90.00
#
_symmetry.space_group_name_H-M   'P 1'
#
loop_
_entity.id
_entity.type
_entity.pdbx_description
1 polymer ?
#
loop_
_entity_poly.entity_id
_entity_poly.type
_entity_poly.pdbx_seq_one_letter_code
_entity_poly.pdbx_strand_id
1 'polypeptide(L)'
;MVNLKIENLKTWKTIACVITLAGGFQFILLTFIAMFFYPDGYSFTGDYFSYLGTTVNLKTGSPNTISRILFFTACVIVGASLIPFWLVISTVFTETNLLKYIGISGSITGIISSICLMGVGIFAEDTHYVIHTSLAKMFFSFIIIAILIYSFAILLNSAYHNIYSLIGIAFSISVILMLYIFRNSMLMNIIMQKVIVYGYCAWVTLHIFEILKKIGITFNYKKSIGNSIKKIFVRFKEFVL
;
A
#
# COMPACT_ATOMS: atom_id res chain seq x y z
N MET A 1 -14.47 -2.77 -15.06
CA MET A 1 -13.36 -3.49 -15.73
C MET A 1 -12.42 -2.45 -16.32
N VAL A 2 -11.16 -2.43 -15.87
CA VAL A 2 -10.13 -1.56 -16.41
C VAL A 2 -9.76 -2.08 -17.81
N ASN A 3 -10.05 -1.32 -18.86
CA ASN A 3 -9.65 -1.68 -20.22
C ASN A 3 -8.20 -1.21 -20.46
N LEU A 4 -7.25 -1.86 -19.78
CA LEU A 4 -5.81 -1.67 -20.00
C LEU A 4 -5.45 -2.36 -21.32
N LYS A 5 -5.54 -1.63 -22.42
CA LYS A 5 -4.93 -2.05 -23.68
C LYS A 5 -3.41 -2.11 -23.49
N ILE A 6 -2.75 -3.15 -24.00
CA ILE A 6 -1.27 -3.27 -24.01
C ILE A 6 -0.64 -2.01 -24.65
N GLU A 7 -1.35 -1.43 -25.61
CA GLU A 7 -1.07 -0.15 -26.27
C GLU A 7 -0.92 1.06 -25.31
N ASN A 8 -1.40 0.97 -24.07
CA ASN A 8 -1.31 2.03 -23.06
C ASN A 8 -0.07 1.89 -22.16
N LEU A 9 0.65 0.76 -22.22
CA LEU A 9 1.93 0.54 -21.51
C LEU A 9 3.10 1.23 -22.24
N LYS A 10 2.90 2.46 -22.71
CA LYS A 10 3.85 3.18 -23.58
C LYS A 10 4.99 3.88 -22.83
N THR A 11 4.91 3.99 -21.51
CA THR A 11 5.93 4.65 -20.70
C THR A 11 6.32 3.80 -19.50
N TRP A 12 7.59 3.92 -19.08
CA TRP A 12 8.07 3.28 -17.86
C TRP A 12 7.24 3.70 -16.63
N LYS A 13 6.68 4.92 -16.63
CA LYS A 13 5.80 5.42 -15.56
C LYS A 13 4.51 4.61 -15.45
N THR A 14 3.88 4.30 -16.59
CA THR A 14 2.67 3.46 -16.61
C THR A 14 2.98 2.06 -16.11
N ILE A 15 4.09 1.46 -16.56
CA ILE A 15 4.52 0.13 -16.14
C ILE A 15 4.78 0.11 -14.63
N ALA A 16 5.50 1.09 -14.11
CA ALA A 16 5.75 1.26 -12.68
C ALA A 16 4.44 1.35 -11.87
N CYS A 17 3.49 2.17 -12.30
CA CYS A 17 2.16 2.24 -11.66
C CYS A 17 1.43 0.89 -11.66
N VAL A 18 1.45 0.15 -12.77
CA VAL A 18 0.80 -1.16 -12.87
C VAL A 18 1.48 -2.19 -11.97
N ILE A 19 2.82 -2.21 -11.92
CA ILE A 19 3.59 -3.09 -11.02
C ILE A 19 3.22 -2.80 -9.57
N THR A 20 3.17 -1.53 -9.17
CA THR A 20 2.81 -1.16 -7.80
C THR A 20 1.36 -1.54 -7.45
N LEU A 21 0.40 -1.31 -8.36
CA LEU A 21 -0.99 -1.75 -8.14
C LEU A 21 -1.09 -3.27 -8.02
N ALA A 22 -0.38 -4.01 -8.87
CA ALA A 22 -0.34 -5.47 -8.81
C ALA A 22 0.29 -5.95 -7.49
N GLY A 23 1.39 -5.34 -7.04
CA GLY A 23 2.03 -5.64 -5.75
C GLY A 23 1.13 -5.34 -4.55
N GLY A 24 0.42 -4.20 -4.55
CA GLY A 24 -0.56 -3.87 -3.51
C GLY A 24 -1.73 -4.84 -3.47
N PHE A 25 -2.29 -5.22 -4.63
CA PHE A 25 -3.34 -6.23 -4.72
C PHE A 25 -2.86 -7.59 -4.24
N GLN A 26 -1.66 -8.00 -4.66
CA GLN A 26 -1.02 -9.23 -4.24
C GLN A 26 -0.78 -9.28 -2.73
N PHE A 27 -0.33 -8.18 -2.13
CA PHE A 27 -0.15 -8.06 -0.68
C PHE A 27 -1.45 -8.31 0.07
N ILE A 28 -2.52 -7.62 -0.33
CA ILE A 28 -3.85 -7.79 0.27
C ILE A 28 -4.29 -9.26 0.13
N LEU A 29 -4.26 -9.80 -1.08
CA LEU A 29 -4.71 -11.16 -1.34
C LEU A 29 -3.92 -12.19 -0.51
N LEU A 30 -2.59 -12.16 -0.54
CA LEU A 30 -1.79 -13.15 0.17
C LEU A 30 -1.88 -13.01 1.69
N THR A 31 -2.04 -11.80 2.22
CA THR A 31 -2.18 -11.61 3.68
C THR A 31 -3.53 -12.11 4.19
N PHE A 32 -4.62 -11.95 3.41
CA PHE A 32 -5.90 -12.60 3.73
C PHE A 32 -5.81 -14.13 3.65
N ILE A 33 -5.14 -14.67 2.62
CA ILE A 33 -4.93 -16.12 2.52
C ILE A 33 -4.05 -16.61 3.69
N ALA A 34 -3.03 -15.86 4.08
CA ALA A 34 -2.18 -16.18 5.23
C ALA A 34 -2.98 -16.24 6.54
N MET A 35 -3.92 -15.31 6.76
CA MET A 35 -4.82 -15.35 7.93
C MET A 35 -5.67 -16.62 7.95
N PHE A 36 -6.13 -17.09 6.79
CA PHE A 36 -6.91 -18.34 6.69
C PHE A 36 -6.06 -19.58 7.04
N PHE A 37 -4.78 -19.58 6.66
CA PHE A 37 -3.85 -20.67 6.96
C PHE A 37 -3.08 -20.48 8.28
N TYR A 38 -3.43 -19.48 9.09
CA TYR A 38 -2.79 -19.28 10.39
C TYR A 38 -3.22 -20.41 11.35
N PRO A 39 -2.26 -21.14 11.97
CA PRO A 39 -2.56 -22.25 12.84
C PRO A 39 -3.43 -21.83 14.02
N ASP A 40 -4.37 -22.69 14.41
CA ASP A 40 -5.33 -22.46 15.50
C ASP A 40 -6.28 -21.25 15.31
N GLY A 41 -6.27 -20.64 14.12
CA GLY A 41 -7.15 -19.55 13.73
C GLY A 41 -6.57 -18.16 14.02
N TYR A 42 -6.63 -17.27 13.03
CA TYR A 42 -6.22 -15.88 13.18
C TYR A 42 -7.32 -15.02 13.81
N SER A 43 -7.01 -14.29 14.89
CA SER A 43 -7.90 -13.30 15.49
C SER A 43 -7.58 -11.89 15.01
N PHE A 44 -8.49 -11.27 14.26
CA PHE A 44 -8.28 -9.93 13.71
C PHE A 44 -8.04 -8.84 14.78
N THR A 45 -8.64 -8.98 15.96
CA THR A 45 -8.47 -8.06 17.10
C THR A 45 -7.51 -8.58 18.16
N GLY A 46 -7.10 -9.85 18.08
CA GLY A 46 -6.27 -10.52 19.08
C GLY A 46 -4.87 -10.92 18.61
N ASP A 47 -4.56 -10.79 17.32
CA ASP A 47 -3.26 -11.11 16.74
C ASP A 47 -2.70 -9.94 15.98
N TYR A 48 -1.41 -9.64 16.18
CA TYR A 48 -0.72 -8.66 15.35
C TYR A 48 -0.72 -9.11 13.89
N PHE A 49 -0.69 -8.16 12.97
CA PHE A 49 -0.56 -8.43 11.54
C PHE A 49 0.77 -9.13 11.23
N SER A 50 1.84 -8.76 11.91
CA SER A 50 3.16 -9.39 11.77
C SER A 50 3.23 -10.84 12.22
N TYR A 51 2.28 -11.31 13.05
CA TYR A 51 2.23 -12.70 13.49
C TYR A 51 2.00 -13.67 12.33
N LEU A 52 1.44 -13.21 11.22
CA LEU A 52 1.37 -14.01 9.99
C LEU A 52 2.75 -14.49 9.52
N GLY A 53 3.82 -13.77 9.86
CA GLY A 53 5.21 -14.06 9.51
C GLY A 53 6.03 -14.84 10.56
N THR A 54 5.47 -15.18 11.73
CA THR A 54 6.20 -15.94 12.76
C THR A 54 6.40 -17.40 12.35
N THR A 55 7.44 -18.06 12.85
CA THR A 55 7.70 -19.48 12.57
C THR A 55 6.73 -20.42 13.29
N VAL A 56 6.19 -19.98 14.42
CA VAL A 56 5.15 -20.67 15.20
C VAL A 56 4.02 -19.71 15.57
N ASN A 57 2.85 -20.24 15.91
CA ASN A 57 1.82 -19.50 16.63
C ASN A 57 2.38 -19.11 18.01
N LEU A 58 2.39 -17.82 18.33
CA LEU A 58 2.96 -17.34 19.59
C LEU A 58 2.13 -17.71 20.84
N LYS A 59 0.87 -18.12 20.65
CA LYS A 59 -0.05 -18.52 21.73
C LYS A 59 -0.01 -20.02 22.00
N THR A 60 0.12 -20.83 20.96
CA THR A 60 -0.01 -22.30 21.06
C THR A 60 1.29 -23.05 20.77
N GLY A 61 2.26 -22.41 20.14
CA GLY A 61 3.51 -23.05 19.68
C GLY A 61 3.37 -23.86 18.38
N SER A 62 2.18 -23.92 17.79
CA SER A 62 1.91 -24.67 16.56
C SER A 62 2.76 -24.15 15.38
N PRO A 63 3.34 -25.04 14.54
CA PRO A 63 4.10 -24.61 13.36
C PRO A 63 3.29 -23.73 12.40
N ASN A 64 3.88 -22.62 11.94
CA ASN A 64 3.22 -21.61 11.12
C ASN A 64 3.82 -21.49 9.69
N THR A 65 4.15 -22.61 9.06
CA THR A 65 4.94 -22.62 7.81
C THR A 65 4.24 -21.93 6.64
N ILE A 66 2.94 -22.23 6.42
CA ILE A 66 2.21 -21.75 5.23
C ILE A 66 1.97 -20.23 5.32
N SER A 67 1.37 -19.74 6.41
CA SER A 67 1.15 -18.31 6.60
C SER A 67 2.47 -17.54 6.55
N ARG A 68 3.55 -18.07 7.16
CA ARG A 68 4.85 -17.40 7.14
C ARG A 68 5.38 -17.20 5.73
N ILE A 69 5.33 -18.22 4.88
CA ILE A 69 5.79 -18.12 3.49
C ILE A 69 4.94 -17.09 2.74
N LEU A 70 3.62 -17.12 2.90
CA LEU A 70 2.70 -16.17 2.27
C LEU A 70 2.97 -14.72 2.71
N PHE A 71 3.18 -14.49 4.01
CA PHE A 71 3.50 -13.17 4.57
C PHE A 71 4.87 -12.66 4.09
N PHE A 72 5.89 -13.52 4.12
CA PHE A 72 7.21 -13.22 3.57
C PHE A 72 7.11 -12.78 2.10
N THR A 73 6.44 -13.58 1.27
CA THR A 73 6.25 -13.29 -0.15
C THR A 73 5.46 -12.00 -0.35
N ALA A 74 4.41 -11.75 0.45
CA ALA A 74 3.64 -10.52 0.42
C ALA A 74 4.51 -9.29 0.69
N CYS A 75 5.26 -9.28 1.78
CA CYS A 75 6.11 -8.15 2.18
C CYS A 75 7.24 -7.88 1.19
N VAL A 76 7.90 -8.92 0.68
CA VAL A 76 9.00 -8.78 -0.29
C VAL A 76 8.50 -8.24 -1.62
N ILE A 77 7.43 -8.82 -2.18
CA ILE A 77 6.89 -8.38 -3.48
C ILE A 77 6.34 -6.96 -3.38
N VAL A 78 5.55 -6.65 -2.35
CA VAL A 78 4.98 -5.31 -2.23
C VAL A 78 6.06 -4.26 -1.99
N GLY A 79 7.06 -4.54 -1.14
CA GLY A 79 8.19 -3.64 -0.90
C GLY A 79 8.97 -3.36 -2.18
N ALA A 80 9.30 -4.40 -2.95
CA ALA A 80 9.96 -4.24 -4.24
C ALA A 80 9.09 -3.46 -5.25
N SER A 81 7.77 -3.70 -5.26
CA SER A 81 6.83 -3.01 -6.16
C SER A 81 6.61 -1.53 -5.83
N LEU A 82 6.90 -1.11 -4.60
CA LEU A 82 6.76 0.29 -4.17
C LEU A 82 7.93 1.16 -4.61
N ILE A 83 9.12 0.59 -4.80
CA ILE A 83 10.30 1.31 -5.31
C ILE A 83 10.00 2.06 -6.62
N PRO A 84 9.45 1.42 -7.68
CA PRO A 84 9.13 2.13 -8.91
C PRO A 84 8.03 3.18 -8.73
N PHE A 85 7.10 3.02 -7.78
CA PHE A 85 6.13 4.08 -7.45
C PHE A 85 6.83 5.34 -6.93
N TRP A 86 7.77 5.20 -5.99
CA TRP A 86 8.55 6.33 -5.48
C TRP A 86 9.31 7.03 -6.61
N LEU A 87 9.96 6.26 -7.48
CA LEU A 87 10.63 6.82 -8.65
C LEU A 87 9.66 7.60 -9.56
N VAL A 88 8.45 7.10 -9.81
CA VAL A 88 7.46 7.79 -10.64
C VAL A 88 6.97 9.08 -9.99
N ILE A 89 6.54 9.04 -8.72
CA ILE A 89 5.95 10.20 -8.05
C ILE A 89 6.96 11.34 -7.88
N SER A 90 8.27 11.06 -7.79
CA SER A 90 9.33 12.11 -7.87
C SER A 90 9.26 12.95 -9.14
N THR A 91 8.86 12.36 -10.27
CA THR A 91 8.82 13.03 -11.57
C THR A 91 7.58 13.89 -11.79
N VAL A 92 6.68 13.91 -10.81
CA VAL A 92 5.45 14.72 -10.86
C VAL A 92 5.70 16.15 -10.38
N PHE A 93 6.69 16.34 -9.51
CA PHE A 93 6.99 17.62 -8.87
C PHE A 93 8.30 18.19 -9.41
N THR A 94 8.30 18.65 -10.67
CA THR A 94 9.51 19.10 -11.37
C THR A 94 9.43 20.53 -11.89
N GLU A 95 8.37 21.26 -11.56
CA GLU A 95 8.09 22.61 -12.08
C GLU A 95 9.11 23.64 -11.58
N THR A 96 9.66 23.44 -10.38
CA THR A 96 10.72 24.28 -9.81
C THR A 96 11.83 23.40 -9.23
N ASN A 97 13.03 23.96 -9.09
CA ASN A 97 14.14 23.26 -8.43
C ASN A 97 13.78 22.86 -6.99
N LEU A 98 13.04 23.72 -6.27
CA LEU A 98 12.57 23.41 -4.91
C LEU A 98 11.67 22.16 -4.91
N LEU A 99 10.62 22.14 -5.75
CA LEU A 99 9.71 20.99 -5.85
C LEU A 99 10.46 19.71 -6.27
N LYS A 100 11.42 19.83 -7.18
CA LYS A 100 12.25 18.70 -7.63
C LYS A 100 13.05 18.10 -6.48
N TYR A 101 13.73 18.92 -5.67
CA TYR A 101 14.52 18.43 -4.54
C TYR A 101 13.65 17.84 -3.43
N ILE A 102 12.48 18.45 -3.16
CA ILE A 102 11.47 17.90 -2.23
C ILE A 102 10.97 16.53 -2.73
N GLY A 103 10.65 16.41 -4.02
CA GLY A 103 10.22 15.14 -4.61
C GLY A 103 11.29 14.05 -4.53
N ILE A 104 12.57 14.40 -4.78
CA ILE A 104 13.68 13.45 -4.67
C ILE A 104 13.88 13.00 -3.22
N SER A 105 13.86 13.92 -2.25
CA SER A 105 14.05 13.56 -0.83
C SER A 105 12.92 12.68 -0.29
N GLY A 106 11.66 12.98 -0.68
CA GLY A 106 10.50 12.14 -0.36
C GLY A 106 10.64 10.73 -0.93
N SER A 107 11.10 10.62 -2.18
CA SER A 107 11.33 9.32 -2.83
C SER A 107 12.44 8.49 -2.19
N ILE A 108 13.58 9.11 -1.86
CA ILE A 108 14.69 8.39 -1.19
C ILE A 108 14.17 7.80 0.13
N THR A 109 13.44 8.61 0.90
CA THR A 109 12.85 8.18 2.17
C THR A 109 11.84 7.03 1.96
N GLY A 110 10.98 7.14 0.96
CA GLY A 110 10.01 6.10 0.61
C GLY A 110 10.65 4.79 0.14
N ILE A 111 11.76 4.86 -0.60
CA ILE A 111 12.53 3.68 -1.04
C ILE A 111 13.15 2.99 0.19
N ILE A 112 13.75 3.74 1.11
CA ILE A 112 14.30 3.17 2.36
C ILE A 112 13.18 2.47 3.16
N SER A 113 12.02 3.12 3.30
CA SER A 113 10.84 2.51 3.93
C SER A 113 10.45 1.18 3.25
N SER A 114 10.44 1.16 1.91
CA SER A 114 10.08 -0.03 1.12
C SER A 114 11.05 -1.19 1.35
N ILE A 115 12.36 -0.91 1.46
CA ILE A 115 13.38 -1.89 1.81
C ILE A 115 13.18 -2.41 3.25
N CYS A 116 12.86 -1.54 4.21
CA CYS A 116 12.53 -1.95 5.56
C CYS A 116 11.32 -2.91 5.60
N LEU A 117 10.28 -2.65 4.80
CA LEU A 117 9.11 -3.54 4.69
C LEU A 117 9.48 -4.94 4.17
N MET A 118 10.37 -5.03 3.17
CA MET A 118 10.89 -6.33 2.72
C MET A 118 11.59 -7.06 3.87
N GLY A 119 12.40 -6.33 4.64
CA GLY A 119 13.07 -6.84 5.83
C GLY A 119 12.11 -7.37 6.90
N VAL A 120 10.99 -6.68 7.16
CA VAL A 120 9.95 -7.14 8.10
C VAL A 120 9.40 -8.52 7.69
N GLY A 121 9.26 -8.78 6.39
CA GLY A 121 8.85 -10.09 5.87
C GLY A 121 9.93 -11.17 6.00
N ILE A 122 11.20 -10.80 5.81
CA ILE A 122 12.36 -11.71 5.85
C ILE A 122 12.64 -12.19 7.28
N PHE A 123 12.67 -11.27 8.24
CA PHE A 123 13.05 -11.55 9.62
C PHE A 123 11.80 -11.80 10.45
N ALA A 124 11.51 -13.08 10.75
CA ALA A 124 10.36 -13.45 11.57
C ALA A 124 10.51 -12.96 13.02
N GLU A 125 9.43 -12.43 13.61
CA GLU A 125 9.44 -11.75 14.91
C GLU A 125 9.89 -12.66 16.07
N ASP A 126 9.50 -13.94 16.04
CA ASP A 126 9.76 -14.93 17.08
C ASP A 126 11.21 -15.41 17.11
N THR A 127 11.91 -15.37 15.97
CA THR A 127 13.31 -15.79 15.85
C THR A 127 14.29 -14.61 15.80
N HIS A 128 13.84 -13.45 15.31
CA HIS A 128 14.67 -12.27 15.06
C HIS A 128 14.01 -10.99 15.61
N TYR A 129 13.47 -11.05 16.82
CA TYR A 129 12.66 -9.99 17.44
C TYR A 129 13.26 -8.57 17.32
N VAL A 130 14.52 -8.40 17.69
CA VAL A 130 15.18 -7.08 17.68
C VAL A 130 15.24 -6.50 16.26
N ILE A 131 15.64 -7.32 15.28
CA ILE A 131 15.75 -6.90 13.88
C ILE A 131 14.36 -6.65 13.30
N HIS A 132 13.41 -7.56 13.50
CA HIS A 132 12.03 -7.43 13.03
C HIS A 132 11.38 -6.14 13.53
N THR A 133 11.38 -5.91 14.84
CA THR A 133 10.74 -4.74 15.45
C THR A 133 11.44 -3.43 15.09
N SER A 134 12.76 -3.45 14.90
CA SER A 134 13.51 -2.27 14.43
C SER A 134 13.15 -1.93 12.99
N LEU A 135 13.10 -2.93 12.10
CA LEU A 135 12.70 -2.73 10.70
C LEU A 135 11.24 -2.26 10.58
N ALA A 136 10.33 -2.78 11.40
CA ALA A 136 8.95 -2.34 11.43
C ALA A 136 8.84 -0.86 11.85
N LYS A 137 9.55 -0.45 12.92
CA LYS A 137 9.60 0.95 13.34
C LYS A 137 10.19 1.84 12.25
N MET A 138 11.31 1.43 11.66
CA MET A 138 11.95 2.17 10.57
C MET A 138 11.01 2.30 9.36
N PHE A 139 10.34 1.22 8.95
CA PHE A 139 9.33 1.25 7.89
C PHE A 139 8.28 2.32 8.15
N PHE A 140 7.65 2.29 9.34
CA PHE A 140 6.61 3.26 9.71
C PHE A 140 7.14 4.69 9.86
N SER A 141 8.33 4.89 10.41
CA SER A 141 8.94 6.21 10.54
C SER A 141 9.30 6.82 9.19
N PHE A 142 9.95 6.05 8.32
CA PHE A 142 10.32 6.54 6.98
C PHE A 142 9.09 6.78 6.10
N ILE A 143 8.02 5.98 6.22
CA ILE A 143 6.81 6.26 5.45
C ILE A 143 6.10 7.55 5.89
N ILE A 144 6.06 7.84 7.20
CA ILE A 144 5.55 9.13 7.70
C ILE A 144 6.33 10.29 7.07
N ILE A 145 7.67 10.22 7.14
CA ILE A 145 8.53 11.28 6.62
C ILE A 145 8.31 11.47 5.11
N ALA A 146 8.28 10.38 4.34
CA ALA A 146 8.05 10.43 2.90
C ALA A 146 6.68 11.05 2.57
N ILE A 147 5.62 10.62 3.25
CA ILE A 147 4.25 11.13 3.03
C ILE A 147 4.13 12.59 3.43
N LEU A 148 4.76 13.04 4.53
CA LEU A 148 4.75 14.45 4.92
C LEU A 148 5.52 15.33 3.92
N ILE A 149 6.65 14.87 3.40
CA ILE A 149 7.41 15.56 2.34
C ILE A 149 6.53 15.73 1.09
N TYR A 150 5.85 14.66 0.64
CA TYR A 150 4.94 14.75 -0.51
C TYR A 150 3.69 15.57 -0.22
N SER A 151 3.16 15.52 1.00
CA SER A 151 2.03 16.36 1.41
C SER A 151 2.41 17.84 1.32
N PHE A 152 3.62 18.20 1.71
CA PHE A 152 4.16 19.55 1.54
C PHE A 152 4.36 19.91 0.06
N ALA A 153 4.95 19.01 -0.75
CA ALA A 153 5.11 19.21 -2.19
C ALA A 153 3.76 19.47 -2.90
N ILE A 154 2.71 18.75 -2.51
CA ILE A 154 1.35 18.91 -3.05
C ILE A 154 0.79 20.30 -2.73
N LEU A 155 0.96 20.79 -1.50
CA LEU A 155 0.48 22.13 -1.11
C LEU A 155 1.18 23.25 -1.89
N LEU A 156 2.42 23.03 -2.31
CA LEU A 156 3.19 23.96 -3.13
C LEU A 156 2.90 23.84 -4.63
N ASN A 157 2.17 22.80 -5.07
CA ASN A 157 1.89 22.55 -6.48
C ASN A 157 0.41 22.83 -6.80
N SER A 158 0.12 23.95 -7.46
CA SER A 158 -1.23 24.36 -7.83
C SER A 158 -1.93 23.41 -8.81
N ALA A 159 -1.20 22.57 -9.52
CA ALA A 159 -1.76 21.56 -10.42
C ALA A 159 -2.19 20.28 -9.69
N TYR A 160 -1.93 20.14 -8.39
CA TYR A 160 -2.29 18.98 -7.58
C TYR A 160 -3.34 19.37 -6.53
N HIS A 161 -4.42 18.61 -6.40
CA HIS A 161 -5.47 18.98 -5.45
C HIS A 161 -5.02 18.81 -3.99
N ASN A 162 -5.21 19.84 -3.17
CA ASN A 162 -4.79 19.84 -1.76
C ASN A 162 -5.43 18.73 -0.91
N ILE A 163 -6.56 18.16 -1.33
CA ILE A 163 -7.19 17.03 -0.63
C ILE A 163 -6.24 15.83 -0.47
N TYR A 164 -5.36 15.57 -1.44
CA TYR A 164 -4.38 14.49 -1.35
C TYR A 164 -3.33 14.74 -0.26
N SER A 165 -2.97 16.01 -0.03
CA SER A 165 -2.10 16.40 1.09
C SER A 165 -2.79 16.17 2.44
N LEU A 166 -4.07 16.58 2.56
CA LEU A 166 -4.84 16.36 3.79
C LEU A 166 -4.99 14.87 4.13
N ILE A 167 -5.26 14.03 3.13
CA ILE A 167 -5.32 12.57 3.31
C ILE A 167 -3.95 12.04 3.77
N GLY A 168 -2.85 12.51 3.17
CA GLY A 168 -1.49 12.14 3.58
C GLY A 168 -1.17 12.54 5.03
N ILE A 169 -1.54 13.76 5.43
CA ILE A 169 -1.35 14.25 6.81
C ILE A 169 -2.19 13.42 7.79
N ALA A 170 -3.46 13.15 7.48
CA ALA A 170 -4.31 12.31 8.32
C ALA A 170 -3.75 10.89 8.47
N PHE A 171 -3.25 10.30 7.38
CA PHE A 171 -2.54 9.02 7.42
C PHE A 171 -1.32 9.10 8.34
N SER A 172 -0.44 10.09 8.17
CA SER A 172 0.75 10.27 9.02
C SER A 172 0.40 10.41 10.50
N ILE A 173 -0.66 11.16 10.84
CA ILE A 173 -1.16 11.27 12.22
C ILE A 173 -1.57 9.88 12.74
N SER A 174 -2.28 9.08 11.95
CA SER A 174 -2.70 7.73 12.37
C SER A 174 -1.50 6.83 12.71
N VAL A 175 -0.40 6.93 11.96
CA VAL A 175 0.83 6.18 12.22
C VAL A 175 1.54 6.69 13.49
N ILE A 176 1.59 8.01 13.69
CA ILE A 176 2.14 8.61 14.91
C ILE A 176 1.35 8.16 16.15
N LEU A 177 0.02 8.16 16.06
CA LEU A 177 -0.84 7.68 17.14
C LEU A 177 -0.53 6.22 17.48
N MET A 178 -0.38 5.34 16.49
CA MET A 178 0.01 3.95 16.73
C MET A 178 1.39 3.86 17.42
N LEU A 179 2.42 4.51 16.87
CA LEU A 179 3.80 4.36 17.33
C LEU A 179 4.05 4.92 18.74
N TYR A 180 3.39 6.02 19.10
CA TYR A 180 3.72 6.77 20.32
C TYR A 180 2.60 6.78 21.36
N ILE A 181 1.35 6.98 20.95
CA ILE A 181 0.22 7.13 21.88
C ILE A 181 -0.33 5.77 22.28
N PHE A 182 -0.62 4.93 21.30
CA PHE A 182 -1.24 3.63 21.52
C PHE A 182 -0.23 2.53 21.84
N ARG A 183 1.08 2.82 21.88
CA ARG A 183 2.15 1.84 22.15
C ARG A 183 1.88 0.90 23.34
N ASN A 184 1.29 1.40 24.42
CA ASN A 184 1.02 0.59 25.62
C ASN A 184 -0.33 -0.13 25.59
N SER A 185 -1.20 0.20 24.62
CA SER A 185 -2.47 -0.48 24.40
C SER A 185 -2.28 -1.58 23.35
N MET A 186 -2.27 -2.84 23.81
CA MET A 186 -2.13 -4.00 22.93
C MET A 186 -3.24 -4.03 21.87
N LEU A 187 -4.51 -3.89 22.29
CA LEU A 187 -5.66 -3.90 21.39
C LEU A 187 -5.56 -2.80 20.32
N MET A 188 -5.23 -1.57 20.71
CA MET A 188 -5.15 -0.46 19.76
C MET A 188 -4.00 -0.64 18.78
N ASN A 189 -2.83 -1.14 19.21
CA ASN A 189 -1.74 -1.44 18.26
C ASN A 189 -2.15 -2.52 17.26
N ILE A 190 -2.78 -3.60 17.72
CA ILE A 190 -3.21 -4.72 16.88
C ILE A 190 -4.16 -4.25 15.77
N ILE A 191 -5.11 -3.37 16.11
CA ILE A 191 -6.06 -2.81 15.15
C ILE A 191 -5.38 -1.79 14.23
N MET A 192 -4.62 -0.85 14.81
CA MET A 192 -3.99 0.23 14.06
C MET A 192 -2.96 -0.28 13.06
N GLN A 193 -2.22 -1.35 13.37
CA GLN A 193 -1.28 -1.95 12.42
C GLN A 193 -1.99 -2.36 11.12
N LYS A 194 -3.19 -2.97 11.21
CA LYS A 194 -3.99 -3.38 10.05
C LYS A 194 -4.56 -2.19 9.29
N VAL A 195 -5.10 -1.23 10.02
CA VAL A 195 -5.64 0.02 9.45
C VAL A 195 -4.55 0.75 8.66
N ILE A 196 -3.34 0.84 9.21
CA ILE A 196 -2.23 1.54 8.57
C ILE A 196 -1.71 0.78 7.34
N VAL A 197 -1.48 -0.53 7.41
CA VAL A 197 -0.93 -1.26 6.25
C VAL A 197 -1.92 -1.28 5.07
N TYR A 198 -3.21 -1.48 5.32
CA TYR A 198 -4.23 -1.43 4.26
C TYR A 198 -4.56 0.00 3.83
N GLY A 199 -4.57 0.94 4.77
CA GLY A 199 -4.70 2.36 4.49
C GLY A 199 -3.57 2.88 3.61
N TYR A 200 -2.36 2.35 3.79
CA TYR A 200 -1.22 2.68 2.95
C TYR A 200 -1.39 2.17 1.52
N CYS A 201 -1.87 0.93 1.33
CA CYS A 201 -2.23 0.43 0.00
C CYS A 201 -3.28 1.33 -0.69
N ALA A 202 -4.28 1.80 0.06
CA ALA A 202 -5.28 2.72 -0.46
C ALA A 202 -4.68 4.08 -0.84
N TRP A 203 -3.82 4.65 0.02
CA TRP A 203 -3.13 5.92 -0.21
C TRP A 203 -2.28 5.86 -1.49
N VAL A 204 -1.46 4.83 -1.65
CA VAL A 204 -0.64 4.62 -2.86
C VAL A 204 -1.53 4.49 -4.10
N THR A 205 -2.61 3.73 -4.01
CA THR A 205 -3.56 3.52 -5.11
C THR A 205 -4.21 4.85 -5.55
N LEU A 206 -4.63 5.69 -4.60
CA LEU A 206 -5.18 7.02 -4.89
C LEU A 206 -4.19 7.91 -5.65
N HIS A 207 -2.92 7.92 -5.23
CA HIS A 207 -1.87 8.68 -5.91
C HIS A 207 -1.57 8.14 -7.30
N ILE A 208 -1.54 6.81 -7.47
CA ILE A 208 -1.36 6.20 -8.80
C ILE A 208 -2.47 6.64 -9.76
N PHE A 209 -3.73 6.68 -9.31
CA PHE A 209 -4.82 7.14 -10.18
C PHE A 209 -4.65 8.60 -10.61
N GLU A 210 -4.23 9.48 -9.71
CA GLU A 210 -3.97 10.89 -10.05
C GLU A 210 -2.77 11.04 -11.00
N ILE A 211 -1.71 10.25 -10.80
CA ILE A 211 -0.54 10.21 -11.69
C ILE A 211 -0.94 9.75 -13.10
N LEU A 212 -1.71 8.65 -13.20
CA LEU A 212 -2.15 8.11 -14.49
C LEU A 212 -3.03 9.11 -15.24
N LYS A 213 -3.92 9.83 -14.52
CA LYS A 213 -4.73 10.91 -15.09
C LYS A 213 -3.85 12.02 -15.68
N LYS A 214 -2.79 12.44 -14.97
CA LYS A 214 -1.83 13.45 -15.44
C LYS A 214 -1.02 13.00 -16.66
N ILE A 215 -0.73 11.70 -16.79
CA ILE A 215 -0.03 11.12 -17.95
C ILE A 215 -0.99 10.89 -19.15
N GLY A 216 -2.26 11.30 -19.03
CA GLY A 216 -3.25 11.22 -20.10
C GLY A 216 -4.01 9.88 -20.17
N ILE A 217 -3.82 8.99 -19.19
CA ILE A 217 -4.60 7.76 -19.06
C ILE A 217 -5.88 8.09 -18.28
N THR A 218 -6.97 8.31 -19.00
CA THR A 218 -8.29 8.59 -18.40
C THR A 218 -9.10 7.30 -18.22
N PHE A 219 -9.50 7.01 -16.99
CA PHE A 219 -10.42 5.93 -16.67
C PHE A 219 -11.85 6.36 -16.99
N ASN A 220 -12.36 5.98 -18.16
CA ASN A 220 -13.71 6.34 -18.59
C ASN A 220 -14.77 5.42 -17.97
N TYR A 221 -15.00 5.53 -16.65
CA TYR A 221 -15.95 4.70 -15.91
C TYR A 221 -17.40 4.86 -16.40
N LYS A 222 -17.78 6.08 -16.85
CA LYS A 222 -19.12 6.39 -17.35
C LYS A 222 -19.53 5.54 -18.56
N LYS A 223 -18.58 5.21 -19.45
CA LYS A 223 -18.86 4.47 -20.68
C LYS A 223 -19.02 2.96 -20.44
N SER A 224 -18.30 2.40 -19.46
CA SER A 224 -18.32 0.96 -19.15
C SER A 224 -19.58 0.53 -18.38
N ILE A 225 -20.04 1.33 -17.43
CA ILE A 225 -21.27 1.06 -16.67
C ILE A 225 -22.50 1.28 -17.54
N GLY A 226 -22.55 2.38 -18.31
CA GLY A 226 -23.68 2.65 -19.22
C GLY A 226 -23.89 1.56 -20.28
N ASN A 227 -22.81 1.00 -20.84
CA ASN A 227 -22.90 -0.11 -21.79
C ASN A 227 -23.30 -1.43 -21.12
N SER A 228 -22.91 -1.66 -19.87
CA SER A 228 -23.28 -2.88 -19.14
C SER A 228 -24.75 -2.85 -18.71
N ILE A 229 -25.25 -1.70 -18.24
CA ILE A 229 -26.66 -1.50 -17.90
C ILE A 229 -27.54 -1.58 -19.16
N LYS A 230 -27.11 -0.98 -20.29
CA LYS A 230 -27.83 -1.14 -21.56
C LYS A 230 -27.88 -2.61 -22.01
N LYS A 231 -26.79 -3.37 -21.90
CA LYS A 231 -26.78 -4.80 -22.22
C LYS A 231 -27.71 -5.62 -21.32
N ILE A 232 -27.78 -5.29 -20.03
CA ILE A 232 -28.73 -5.92 -19.10
C ILE A 232 -30.17 -5.60 -19.50
N PHE A 233 -30.48 -4.34 -19.82
CA PHE A 233 -31.82 -3.93 -20.25
C PHE A 233 -32.25 -4.55 -21.59
N VAL A 234 -31.32 -4.72 -22.54
CA VAL A 234 -31.60 -5.40 -23.82
C VAL A 234 -31.91 -6.88 -23.56
N ARG A 235 -31.07 -7.58 -22.79
CA ARG A 235 -31.32 -8.99 -22.43
C ARG A 235 -32.60 -9.18 -21.61
N PHE A 236 -32.97 -8.21 -20.77
CA PHE A 236 -34.22 -8.28 -20.01
C PHE A 236 -35.45 -8.13 -20.90
N LYS A 237 -35.37 -7.30 -21.96
CA LYS A 237 -36.44 -7.20 -22.97
C LYS A 237 -36.61 -8.46 -23.82
N GLU A 238 -35.52 -9.15 -24.13
CA GLU A 238 -35.55 -10.44 -24.86
C GLU A 238 -36.12 -11.59 -24.03
N PHE A 239 -36.22 -11.44 -22.71
CA PHE A 239 -36.73 -12.48 -21.81
C PHE A 239 -38.21 -12.28 -21.42
N VAL A 240 -38.77 -11.10 -21.73
CA VAL A 240 -40.13 -10.68 -21.33
C VAL A 240 -41.07 -10.56 -22.55
N LEU A 241 -40.57 -10.85 -23.76
CA LEU A 241 -41.33 -10.98 -25.00
C LEU A 241 -41.11 -12.37 -25.57
#